data_AF-A0A2V9G675-F1
#
_entry.id   AF-A0A2V9G675-F1
#
_cell.length_a   1.000
_cell.length_b   1.000
_cell.length_c   1.000
_cell.angle_alpha   90.00
_cell.angle_beta   90.00
_cell.angle_gamma   90.00
#
_symmetry.space_group_name_H-M   'P 1'
#
loop_
_entity.id
_entity.type
_entity.pdbx_description
1 polymer ?
#
loop_
_entity_poly.entity_id
_entity_poly.type
_entity_poly.pdbx_seq_one_letter_code
_entity_poly.pdbx_strand_id
1 'polypeptide(L)'
;KVDMLDLAGKRAKQLREHSNFQNAGVYDPQGVGGTGVIYVLHDATKPEIYGGLPRDPHVPWTVKLWKGPLKWLGNVAMVGGLIGLFVHYLRFGPKAREDEDINPRGEKS
;
A
#
# COMPACT_ATOMS: atom_id res chain seq x y z
N LYS A 1 20.11 0.74 -13.41
CA LYS A 1 19.56 1.93 -12.73
C LYS A 1 20.63 3.00 -12.49
N VAL A 2 21.76 2.65 -11.87
CA VAL A 2 22.92 3.56 -11.70
C VAL A 2 23.39 4.13 -13.04
N ASP A 3 23.50 3.29 -14.06
CA ASP A 3 23.91 3.69 -15.42
C ASP A 3 22.94 4.69 -16.08
N MET A 4 21.63 4.45 -15.97
CA MET A 4 20.62 5.37 -16.50
C MET A 4 20.59 6.72 -15.76
N LEU A 5 20.83 6.72 -14.45
CA LEU A 5 20.95 7.97 -13.67
C LEU A 5 22.18 8.77 -14.10
N ASP A 6 23.30 8.11 -14.35
CA ASP A 6 24.51 8.75 -14.87
C ASP A 6 24.27 9.34 -16.27
N LEU A 7 23.63 8.57 -17.16
CA LEU A 7 23.24 9.04 -18.49
C LEU A 7 22.28 10.25 -18.43
N ALA A 8 21.26 10.19 -17.57
CA ALA A 8 20.32 11.29 -17.38
C ALA A 8 21.01 12.53 -16.80
N GLY A 9 21.96 12.34 -15.88
CA GLY A 9 22.79 13.42 -15.33
C GLY A 9 23.64 14.11 -16.41
N LYS A 10 24.26 13.32 -17.30
CA LYS A 10 25.01 13.83 -18.46
C LYS A 10 24.09 14.61 -19.40
N ARG A 11 22.88 14.14 -19.66
CA ARG A 11 21.90 14.86 -20.50
C ARG A 11 21.42 16.17 -19.85
N ALA A 12 21.14 16.17 -18.56
CA ALA A 12 20.80 17.40 -17.83
C ALA A 12 21.95 18.40 -17.87
N LYS A 13 23.20 17.94 -17.74
CA LYS A 13 24.40 18.78 -17.91
C LYS A 13 24.49 19.36 -19.33
N GLN A 14 24.28 18.54 -20.35
CA GLN A 14 24.28 18.98 -21.73
C GLN A 14 23.24 20.09 -21.99
N LEU A 15 22.03 19.98 -21.41
CA LEU A 15 20.99 21.00 -21.55
C LEU A 15 21.36 22.33 -20.88
N ARG A 16 22.04 22.28 -19.73
CA ARG A 16 22.56 23.47 -19.05
C ARG A 16 23.64 24.17 -19.87
N GLU A 17 24.57 23.40 -20.43
CA GLU A 17 25.75 23.93 -21.11
C GLU A 17 25.48 24.36 -22.56
N HIS A 18 24.63 23.63 -23.29
CA HIS A 18 24.46 23.82 -24.74
C HIS A 18 23.09 24.35 -25.17
N SER A 19 22.10 24.35 -24.28
CA SER A 19 20.72 24.73 -24.62
C SER A 19 20.18 25.83 -23.70
N ASN A 20 21.03 26.43 -22.86
CA ASN A 20 20.70 27.51 -21.94
C ASN A 20 19.55 27.22 -20.96
N PHE A 21 19.30 25.94 -20.66
CA PHE A 21 18.31 25.53 -19.66
C PHE A 21 18.99 25.39 -18.30
N GLN A 22 19.17 26.50 -17.58
CA GLN A 22 19.92 26.53 -16.32
C GLN A 22 19.34 25.62 -15.23
N ASN A 23 18.02 25.48 -15.20
CA ASN A 23 17.29 24.65 -14.24
C ASN A 23 17.12 23.19 -14.69
N ALA A 24 17.77 22.76 -15.77
CA ALA A 24 17.61 21.40 -16.25
C ALA A 24 18.15 20.39 -15.23
N GLY A 25 17.40 19.30 -15.03
CA GLY A 25 17.67 18.32 -13.99
C GLY A 25 16.96 17.00 -14.23
N VAL A 26 17.38 15.99 -13.47
CA VAL A 26 16.77 14.66 -13.51
C VAL A 26 15.67 14.59 -12.47
N TYR A 27 14.49 14.15 -12.89
CA TYR A 27 13.35 13.91 -12.01
C TYR A 27 13.22 12.40 -11.73
N ASP A 28 13.60 12.00 -10.51
CA ASP A 28 13.44 10.66 -9.93
C ASP A 28 13.09 10.81 -8.43
N PRO A 29 11.81 11.02 -8.08
CA PRO A 29 11.43 11.41 -6.72
C PRO A 29 11.65 10.26 -5.72
N GLN A 30 12.50 10.50 -4.72
CA GLN A 30 12.84 9.51 -3.70
C GLN A 30 11.69 9.20 -2.73
N GLY A 31 10.73 10.12 -2.54
CA GLY A 31 9.60 9.98 -1.62
C GLY A 31 8.65 8.81 -1.93
N VAL A 32 8.74 8.25 -3.14
CA VAL A 32 8.01 7.05 -3.58
C VAL A 32 8.91 5.84 -3.85
N GLY A 33 10.19 5.89 -3.47
CA GLY A 33 11.16 4.81 -3.72
C GLY A 33 11.76 4.80 -5.14
N GLY A 34 11.57 5.89 -5.89
CA GLY A 34 11.95 6.04 -7.29
C GLY A 34 10.92 5.45 -8.25
N THR A 35 10.78 6.05 -9.42
CA THR A 35 9.63 5.81 -10.34
C THR A 35 9.84 4.69 -11.34
N GLY A 36 11.00 4.02 -11.33
CA GLY A 36 11.38 3.00 -12.32
C GLY A 36 11.75 3.58 -13.69
N VAL A 37 11.07 4.66 -14.08
CA VAL A 37 11.37 5.53 -15.22
C VAL A 37 11.85 6.88 -14.69
N ILE A 38 12.90 7.43 -15.29
CA ILE A 38 13.47 8.74 -14.95
C ILE A 38 13.23 9.72 -16.09
N TYR A 39 12.97 10.98 -15.76
CA TYR A 39 12.80 12.05 -16.75
C TYR A 39 13.94 13.04 -16.67
N VAL A 40 14.33 13.60 -17.81
CA VAL A 40 15.23 14.76 -17.87
C VAL A 40 14.36 15.96 -18.25
N LEU A 41 14.22 16.90 -17.31
CA LEU A 41 13.38 18.08 -17.47
C LEU A 41 14.25 19.28 -17.82
N HIS A 42 13.69 20.22 -18.62
CA HIS A 42 14.36 21.49 -18.91
C HIS A 42 14.30 22.44 -17.71
N ASP A 43 13.27 22.32 -16.88
CA ASP A 43 13.17 22.96 -15.58
C ASP A 43 12.74 21.95 -14.52
N ALA A 44 13.70 21.42 -13.75
CA ALA A 44 13.43 20.50 -12.67
C ALA A 44 12.84 21.18 -11.41
N THR A 45 12.83 22.51 -11.35
CA THR A 45 12.24 23.26 -10.22
C THR A 45 10.72 23.36 -10.33
N LYS A 46 10.17 23.16 -11.52
CA LYS A 46 8.73 23.23 -11.83
C LYS A 46 8.27 21.98 -12.58
N PRO A 47 8.35 20.79 -11.99
CA PRO A 47 7.92 19.56 -12.66
C PRO A 47 6.44 19.58 -13.07
N GLU A 48 5.60 20.38 -12.41
CA GLU A 48 4.15 20.44 -12.63
C GLU A 48 3.78 20.88 -14.05
N ILE A 49 4.63 21.66 -14.71
CA ILE A 49 4.40 22.12 -16.10
C ILE A 49 4.50 20.97 -17.10
N TYR A 50 5.16 19.86 -16.73
CA TYR A 50 5.35 18.68 -17.56
C TYR A 50 4.24 17.66 -17.31
N GLY A 51 2.99 18.05 -17.59
CA GLY A 51 1.84 17.14 -17.46
C GLY A 51 1.44 16.87 -16.00
N GLY A 52 1.67 17.82 -15.10
CA GLY A 52 1.23 17.72 -13.70
C GLY A 52 2.11 16.85 -12.81
N LEU A 53 3.39 16.67 -13.15
CA LEU A 53 4.30 15.91 -12.29
C LEU A 53 4.41 16.59 -10.90
N PRO A 54 4.16 15.86 -9.80
CA PRO A 54 4.24 16.45 -8.46
C PRO A 54 5.67 16.85 -8.09
N ARG A 55 5.87 17.95 -7.38
CA ARG A 55 7.22 18.33 -6.88
C ARG A 55 7.83 17.34 -5.90
N ASP A 56 7.02 16.87 -4.95
CA ASP A 56 7.44 16.02 -3.84
C ASP A 56 6.38 14.95 -3.54
N PRO A 57 6.27 13.92 -4.39
CA PRO A 57 5.33 12.84 -4.15
C PRO A 57 5.85 11.97 -2.99
N HIS A 58 5.00 11.78 -1.98
CA HIS A 58 5.29 10.94 -0.82
C HIS A 58 4.14 9.97 -0.57
N VAL A 59 4.46 8.79 -0.04
CA VAL A 59 3.44 7.85 0.41
C VAL A 59 2.82 8.36 1.72
N PRO A 60 1.49 8.59 1.78
CA PRO A 60 0.83 9.06 2.99
C PRO A 60 1.02 8.10 4.18
N TRP A 61 1.10 8.65 5.39
CA TRP A 61 1.34 7.87 6.61
C TRP A 61 0.23 6.83 6.87
N THR A 62 -1.02 7.15 6.54
CA THR A 62 -2.17 6.25 6.68
C THR A 62 -2.02 5.00 5.82
N VAL A 63 -1.54 5.15 4.59
CA VAL A 63 -1.25 4.04 3.68
C VAL A 63 -0.13 3.18 4.23
N LYS A 64 0.93 3.78 4.79
CA LYS A 64 2.02 3.04 5.45
C LYS A 64 1.50 2.23 6.64
N LEU A 65 0.61 2.81 7.45
CA LEU A 65 0.04 2.15 8.62
C LEU A 65 -0.85 0.95 8.24
N TRP A 66 -1.81 1.17 7.32
CA TRP A 66 -2.68 0.10 6.85
C TRP A 66 -1.88 -1.00 6.13
N LYS A 67 -0.94 -0.64 5.24
CA LYS A 67 -0.17 -1.63 4.48
C LYS A 67 0.90 -2.35 5.32
N GLY A 68 1.32 -1.78 6.44
CA GLY A 68 2.35 -2.33 7.31
C GLY A 68 1.77 -3.10 8.50
N PRO A 69 1.86 -2.56 9.72
CA PRO A 69 1.56 -3.29 10.95
C PRO A 69 0.12 -3.81 11.00
N LEU A 70 -0.86 -3.04 10.49
CA LEU A 70 -2.26 -3.42 10.59
C LEU A 70 -2.59 -4.69 9.79
N LYS A 71 -2.02 -4.84 8.59
CA LYS A 71 -2.18 -6.06 7.78
C LYS A 71 -1.58 -7.28 8.47
N TRP A 72 -0.40 -7.14 9.08
CA TRP A 72 0.23 -8.27 9.78
C TRP A 72 -0.57 -8.67 11.02
N LEU A 73 -1.00 -7.69 11.83
CA LEU A 73 -1.85 -7.93 12.99
C LEU A 73 -3.20 -8.56 12.60
N GLY A 74 -3.84 -8.05 11.54
CA GLY A 74 -5.08 -8.60 11.02
C GLY A 74 -4.93 -10.06 10.56
N ASN A 75 -3.85 -10.38 9.85
CA ASN A 75 -3.56 -11.75 9.43
C ASN A 75 -3.34 -12.69 10.63
N VAL A 76 -2.59 -12.25 11.64
CA VAL A 76 -2.36 -13.03 12.87
C VAL A 76 -3.67 -13.26 13.62
N ALA A 77 -4.51 -12.23 13.76
CA ALA A 77 -5.82 -12.34 14.41
C ALA A 77 -6.75 -13.29 13.65
N MET A 78 -6.74 -13.25 12.31
CA MET A 78 -7.57 -14.13 11.49
C MET A 78 -7.16 -15.61 11.64
N VAL A 79 -5.86 -15.91 11.51
CA VAL A 79 -5.34 -17.27 11.69
C VAL A 79 -5.57 -17.76 13.12
N GLY A 80 -5.27 -16.92 14.12
CA GLY A 80 -5.51 -17.23 15.52
C GLY A 80 -6.98 -17.48 15.81
N GLY A 81 -7.89 -16.70 15.22
CA GLY A 81 -9.33 -16.88 15.34
C GLY A 81 -9.81 -18.20 14.73
N LEU A 82 -9.32 -18.58 13.56
CA LEU A 82 -9.64 -19.86 12.94
C LEU A 82 -9.17 -21.05 13.78
N ILE A 83 -7.93 -20.99 14.29
CA ILE A 83 -7.37 -22.01 15.19
C ILE A 83 -8.18 -22.07 16.49
N GLY A 84 -8.49 -20.91 17.08
CA GLY A 84 -9.28 -20.81 18.29
C GLY A 84 -10.67 -21.41 18.12
N LEU A 85 -11.36 -21.10 17.01
CA LEU A 85 -12.66 -21.67 16.68
C LEU A 85 -12.58 -23.19 16.52
N PHE A 86 -11.57 -23.69 15.82
CA PHE A 86 -11.35 -25.12 15.61
C PHE A 86 -11.10 -25.86 16.94
N VAL A 87 -10.20 -25.34 17.78
CA VAL A 87 -9.92 -25.91 19.11
C VAL A 87 -11.14 -25.82 20.02
N HIS A 88 -11.85 -24.70 20.02
CA HIS A 88 -13.09 -24.52 20.79
C HIS A 88 -14.15 -25.55 20.39
N TYR A 89 -14.34 -25.76 19.08
CA TYR A 89 -15.28 -26.74 18.56
C TYR A 89 -14.91 -28.17 18.97
N LEU A 90 -13.64 -28.57 18.85
CA LEU A 90 -13.19 -29.90 19.30
C LEU A 90 -13.35 -30.11 20.81
N ARG A 91 -13.14 -29.05 21.62
CA ARG A 91 -13.20 -29.12 23.08
C ARG A 91 -14.62 -29.20 23.62
N PHE A 92 -15.53 -28.40 23.09
CA PHE A 92 -16.89 -28.22 23.64
C PHE A 92 -17.99 -28.86 22.80
N GLY A 93 -17.68 -29.24 21.56
CA GLY A 93 -18.65 -29.81 20.64
C GLY A 93 -19.67 -28.78 20.12
N PRO A 94 -20.56 -29.19 19.20
CA PRO A 94 -21.62 -28.34 18.70
C PRO A 94 -22.61 -27.99 19.82
N LYS A 95 -23.02 -26.72 19.89
CA LYS A 95 -24.10 -26.30 20.81
C LYS A 95 -25.42 -26.89 20.31
N ALA A 96 -26.07 -27.72 21.14
CA ALA A 96 -27.44 -28.16 20.86
C ALA A 96 -28.37 -26.95 20.82
N ARG A 97 -29.31 -26.93 19.88
CA ARG A 97 -30.43 -26.01 19.97
C ARG A 97 -31.31 -26.52 21.10
N GLU A 98 -31.69 -25.66 22.04
CA GLU A 98 -32.87 -25.94 22.84
C GLU A 98 -34.02 -25.88 21.83
N ASP A 99 -34.50 -27.04 21.41
CA ASP A 99 -35.77 -27.14 20.72
C ASP A 99 -36.80 -26.63 21.73
N GLU A 100 -37.23 -25.38 21.59
CA GLU A 100 -38.34 -24.81 22.35
C GLU A 100 -39.45 -25.87 22.40
N ASP A 101 -39.80 -26.28 23.62
CA ASP A 101 -40.74 -27.36 23.91
C ASP A 101 -42.05 -27.17 23.14
N ILE A 102 -42.14 -27.74 21.94
CA ILE A 102 -43.39 -27.94 21.22
C ILE A 102 -44.11 -29.05 21.98
N ASN A 103 -44.82 -28.71 23.05
CA ASN A 103 -45.69 -29.64 23.78
C ASN A 103 -46.87 -30.06 22.89
N PRO A 104 -46.93 -31.32 22.39
CA PRO A 104 -48.03 -31.79 21.58
C PRO A 104 -48.73 -32.91 22.34
N ARG A 105 -49.36 -32.61 23.49
CA ARG A 105 -50.52 -33.35 24.05
C ARG A 105 -50.86 -32.85 25.46
N GLY A 106 -51.91 -32.04 25.54
CA GLY A 106 -52.80 -32.06 26.70
C GLY A 106 -53.92 -33.07 26.43
N GLU A 107 -53.78 -34.31 26.88
CA GLU A 107 -54.89 -35.25 26.98
C GLU A 107 -55.04 -35.73 28.44
N LYS A 108 -56.22 -35.38 29.00
CA LYS A 108 -57.00 -35.98 30.10
C LYS A 108 -56.49 -35.90 31.56
N SER A 109 -57.26 -35.16 32.36
CA SER A 109 -58.14 -35.76 33.38
C SER A 109 -59.43 -34.95 33.49
#